data_AF-A0AB34R341-F1
#
_entry.id   AF-A0AB34R341-F1
#
_cell.length_a   1.000
_cell.length_b   1.000
_cell.length_c   1.000
_cell.angle_alpha   90.00
_cell.angle_beta   90.00
_cell.angle_gamma   90.00
#
_symmetry.space_group_name_H-M   'P 1'
#
loop_
_entity.id
_entity.type
_entity.pdbx_description
1 polymer ?
#
loop_
_entity_poly.entity_id
_entity_poly.type
_entity_poly.pdbx_seq_one_letter_code
_entity_poly.pdbx_strand_id
1 'polypeptide(L)' 'MVRKKEEVPENILPEISGNRKKDLQSFLKKKNVEFGIQLLKHYVPRNRRLIAYCETSKDKKYITENLKAILI' A
#
# COMPACT_ATOMS: atom_id res chain seq x y z
N MET A 1 -16.93 30.91 -20.06
CA MET A 1 -15.96 29.83 -20.30
C MET A 1 -15.32 29.47 -18.97
N VAL A 2 -15.86 28.49 -18.25
CA VAL A 2 -15.27 28.01 -17.00
C VAL A 2 -14.14 27.07 -17.38
N ARG A 3 -12.88 27.50 -17.19
CA ARG A 3 -11.74 26.59 -17.24
C ARG A 3 -11.92 25.63 -16.06
N LYS A 4 -12.41 24.41 -16.33
CA LYS A 4 -12.33 23.31 -15.37
C LYS A 4 -10.85 23.16 -15.04
N LYS A 5 -10.48 23.53 -13.82
CA LYS A 5 -9.22 23.09 -13.24
C LYS A 5 -9.31 21.57 -13.26
N GLU A 6 -8.50 20.92 -14.08
CA GLU A 6 -8.22 19.50 -13.92
C GLU A 6 -7.62 19.35 -12.53
N GLU A 7 -8.45 18.92 -11.58
CA GLU A 7 -7.98 18.39 -10.30
C GLU A 7 -7.26 17.07 -10.63
N VAL A 8 -5.97 17.17 -10.95
CA VAL A 8 -5.08 16.02 -10.92
C VAL A 8 -5.16 15.47 -9.50
N PRO A 9 -5.66 14.24 -9.26
CA PRO A 9 -5.72 13.74 -7.90
C PRO A 9 -4.28 13.38 -7.53
N GLU A 10 -3.62 14.24 -6.75
CA GLU A 10 -2.24 14.06 -6.26
C GLU A 10 -2.07 12.84 -5.33
N ASN A 11 -3.07 11.97 -5.22
CA ASN A 11 -3.08 10.88 -4.23
C ASN A 11 -3.67 9.56 -4.77
N ILE A 12 -3.55 9.25 -6.06
CA ILE A 12 -3.95 7.94 -6.57
C ILE A 12 -2.98 6.87 -6.05
N LEU A 13 -3.47 6.04 -5.12
CA LEU A 13 -2.77 4.83 -4.68
C LEU A 13 -2.50 3.95 -5.90
N PRO A 14 -1.31 3.32 -6.00
CA PRO A 14 -1.07 2.35 -7.06
C PRO A 14 -2.13 1.26 -7.05
N GLU A 15 -2.53 0.79 -8.23
CA GLU A 15 -3.34 -0.41 -8.33
C GLU A 15 -2.50 -1.65 -7.96
N ILE A 16 -3.14 -2.61 -7.28
CA ILE A 16 -2.52 -3.88 -6.92
C ILE A 16 -2.56 -4.79 -8.16
N SER A 17 -1.40 -5.11 -8.70
CA SER A 17 -1.28 -5.87 -9.96
C SER A 17 -1.49 -7.37 -9.79
N GLY A 18 -1.51 -7.88 -8.55
CA GLY A 18 -1.53 -9.31 -8.23
C GLY A 18 -0.17 -10.00 -8.41
N ASN A 19 0.84 -9.27 -8.88
CA ASN A 19 2.22 -9.75 -8.92
C ASN A 19 2.97 -9.24 -7.70
N ARG A 20 3.22 -10.14 -6.74
CA ARG A 20 3.88 -9.85 -5.45
C ARG A 20 5.14 -9.00 -5.59
N LYS A 21 6.03 -9.36 -6.53
CA LYS A 21 7.29 -8.64 -6.74
C LYS A 21 7.07 -7.23 -7.30
N LYS A 22 6.18 -7.08 -8.28
CA LYS A 22 5.85 -5.75 -8.85
C LYS A 22 5.19 -4.85 -7.81
N ASP A 23 4.26 -5.39 -7.03
CA ASP A 23 3.53 -4.64 -6.01
C ASP A 23 4.45 -4.21 -4.87
N LEU A 24 5.37 -5.08 -4.43
CA LEU A 24 6.41 -4.72 -3.47
C LEU A 24 7.31 -3.62 -4.02
N GLN A 25 7.73 -3.70 -5.28
CA GLN A 25 8.55 -2.64 -5.90
C GLN A 25 7.80 -1.31 -5.99
N SER A 26 6.52 -1.33 -6.36
CA SER A 26 5.65 -0.13 -6.36
C SER A 26 5.55 0.48 -4.97
N PHE A 27 5.41 -0.34 -3.92
CA PHE A 27 5.42 0.12 -2.54
C PHE A 27 6.77 0.70 -2.12
N LEU A 28 7.87 0.04 -2.45
CA LEU A 28 9.22 0.51 -2.11
C LEU A 28 9.60 1.80 -2.84
N LYS A 29 9.02 2.05 -4.04
CA LYS A 29 9.22 3.28 -4.81
C LYS A 29 8.41 4.45 -4.24
N LYS A 30 7.10 4.26 -4.01
CA LYS A 30 6.22 5.33 -3.49
C LYS A 30 6.32 5.51 -1.97
N LYS A 31 6.69 4.45 -1.25
CA LYS A 31 6.83 4.42 0.22
C LYS A 31 5.55 4.88 0.95
N ASN A 32 4.39 4.62 0.35
CA ASN A 32 3.08 5.05 0.84
C ASN A 32 2.50 4.00 1.82
N VAL A 33 2.19 4.44 3.03
CA VAL A 33 1.69 3.59 4.12
C VAL A 33 0.32 2.98 3.81
N GLU A 34 -0.61 3.77 3.27
CA GLU A 34 -1.95 3.32 2.90
C GLU A 34 -1.88 2.22 1.84
N PHE A 35 -1.03 2.39 0.84
CA PHE A 35 -0.78 1.35 -0.17
C PHE A 35 -0.21 0.09 0.47
N GLY A 36 0.74 0.22 1.40
CA GLY A 36 1.28 -0.93 2.12
C GLY A 36 0.23 -1.70 2.92
N ILE A 37 -0.70 -1.00 3.57
CA ILE A 37 -1.84 -1.63 4.27
C ILE A 37 -2.78 -2.32 3.28
N GLN A 38 -3.07 -1.71 2.13
CA GLN A 38 -3.87 -2.35 1.08
C GLN A 38 -3.20 -3.65 0.57
N LEU A 39 -1.88 -3.65 0.38
CA LEU A 39 -1.14 -4.85 0.03
C LEU A 39 -1.27 -5.94 1.10
N LEU A 40 -1.18 -5.58 2.39
CA LEU A 40 -1.39 -6.53 3.48
C LEU A 40 -2.81 -7.11 3.46
N LYS A 41 -3.83 -6.27 3.26
CA LYS A 41 -5.23 -6.74 3.13
C LYS A 41 -5.42 -7.68 1.96
N HIS A 42 -4.74 -7.43 0.84
CA HIS A 42 -4.85 -8.24 -0.37
C HIS A 42 -4.14 -9.60 -0.23
N TYR A 43 -2.89 -9.60 0.24
CA TYR A 43 -2.06 -10.80 0.24
C TYR A 43 -2.19 -11.66 1.50
N VAL A 44 -2.54 -11.06 2.64
CA VAL A 44 -2.73 -11.78 3.92
C VAL A 44 -4.06 -11.41 4.59
N PRO A 45 -5.21 -11.56 3.90
CA PRO A 45 -6.53 -11.15 4.42
C PRO A 45 -6.92 -11.86 5.72
N ARG A 46 -6.35 -13.05 5.96
CA ARG A 46 -6.60 -13.84 7.19
C ARG A 46 -5.82 -13.32 8.39
N ASN A 47 -4.72 -12.58 8.20
CA ASN A 47 -3.92 -12.07 9.30
C ASN A 47 -4.46 -10.71 9.80
N ARG A 48 -5.67 -10.74 10.37
CA ARG A 48 -6.38 -9.54 10.82
C ARG A 48 -5.65 -8.76 11.91
N ARG A 49 -4.90 -9.45 12.78
CA ARG A 49 -4.10 -8.80 13.84
C ARG A 49 -3.01 -7.91 13.25
N LEU A 50 -2.27 -8.43 12.26
CA LEU A 50 -1.26 -7.65 11.55
C LEU A 50 -1.87 -6.44 10.85
N ILE A 51 -2.98 -6.64 10.13
CA ILE A 51 -3.66 -5.56 9.42
C ILE A 51 -4.11 -4.46 10.40
N ALA A 52 -4.81 -4.83 11.48
CA ALA A 52 -5.31 -3.87 12.47
C ALA A 52 -4.17 -3.10 13.16
N TYR A 53 -3.05 -3.78 13.47
CA TYR A 53 -1.87 -3.12 14.00
C TYR A 53 -1.29 -2.12 13.01
N CYS A 54 -1.15 -2.49 11.73
CA CYS A 54 -0.63 -1.60 10.69
C CYS A 54 -1.56 -0.41 10.42
N GLU A 55 -2.88 -0.59 10.50
CA GLU A 55 -3.87 0.49 10.39
C GLU A 55 -3.78 1.49 11.55
N THR A 56 -3.55 0.99 12.76
CA THR A 56 -3.49 1.80 13.98
C THR A 56 -2.14 2.53 14.12
N SER A 57 -1.03 1.77 14.01
CA SER A 57 0.32 2.31 14.20
C SER A 57 0.79 3.15 13.03
N LYS A 58 0.34 2.83 11.81
CA LYS A 58 0.87 3.39 10.55
C LYS A 58 2.40 3.33 10.47
N ASP A 59 3.02 2.36 11.15
CA ASP A 59 4.46 2.20 11.21
C ASP A 59 4.97 1.66 9.86
N LYS A 60 5.56 2.58 9.09
CA LYS A 60 6.12 2.29 7.78
C LYS A 60 7.23 1.25 7.81
N LYS A 61 8.09 1.26 8.85
CA LYS A 61 9.19 0.29 8.95
C LYS A 61 8.61 -1.10 9.14
N TYR A 62 7.69 -1.23 10.09
CA TYR A 62 7.01 -2.48 10.38
C TYR A 62 6.23 -3.01 9.16
N ILE A 63 5.49 -2.15 8.46
CA ILE A 63 4.77 -2.51 7.22
C ILE A 63 5.76 -2.99 6.15
N THR A 64 6.90 -2.30 5.99
CA THR A 64 7.91 -2.67 4.99
C THR A 64 8.52 -4.04 5.28
N GLU A 65 8.88 -4.32 6.54
CA GLU A 65 9.46 -5.61 6.93
C GLU A 65 8.48 -6.76 6.73
N ASN A 66 7.21 -6.57 7.11
CA ASN A 66 6.16 -7.57 6.88
C ASN A 66 5.89 -7.79 5.39
N LEU A 67 5.78 -6.72 4.59
CA LEU A 67 5.58 -6.85 3.15
C LEU A 67 6.75 -7.57 2.46
N LYS A 68 8.00 -7.31 2.89
CA LYS A 68 9.16 -8.07 2.40
C LYS A 68 9.06 -9.54 2.76
N ALA A 69 8.69 -9.89 4.00
CA ALA A 69 8.55 -11.27 4.43
C ALA A 69 7.41 -12.03 3.70
N ILE A 70 6.36 -11.32 3.26
CA ILE A 70 5.19 -11.90 2.60
C ILE A 70 5.34 -11.98 1.06
N LEU A 71 6.00 -10.99 0.46
CA LEU A 71 6.02 -10.78 -1.00
C LEU A 71 7.33 -11.15 -1.70
N ILE A 72 8.42 -11.39 -0.95
CA ILE A 72 9.69 -11.92 -1.46
C ILE A 72 9.61 -13.44 -1.52
#